data_AF-A0A2V7YCJ2-F1
#
_entry.id   AF-A0A2V7YCJ2-F1
#
_cell.length_a   1.000
_cell.length_b   1.000
_cell.length_c   1.000
_cell.angle_alpha   90.00
_cell.angle_beta   90.00
_cell.angle_gamma   90.00
#
_symmetry.space_group_name_H-M   'P 1'
#
loop_
_entity.id
_entity.type
_entity.pdbx_description
1 polymer ?
#
loop_
_entity_poly.entity_id
_entity_poly.type
_entity_poly.pdbx_seq_one_letter_code
_entity_poly.pdbx_strand_id
1 'polypeptide(L)' 'MAVRLGGEDGAPDIGGGPDDQRYGVQLYATVGNLLDHLNPTRYGNVIGSPLFGRPVEAGPPRRLEVGLRFRF' A
#
# COMPACT_ATOMS: atom_id res chain seq x y z
N MET A 1 11.49 23.43 9.80
CA MET A 1 10.78 22.94 8.60
C MET A 1 11.61 21.83 8.00
N ALA A 2 11.24 20.57 8.22
CA ALA A 2 11.91 19.43 7.61
C ALA A 2 10.90 18.72 6.71
N VAL A 3 11.07 18.89 5.40
CA VAL A 3 10.38 18.11 4.38
C VAL A 3 11.26 16.89 4.14
N ARG A 4 10.72 15.69 4.38
CA ARG A 4 11.32 14.44 3.90
C ARG A 4 10.53 13.97 2.69
N LEU A 5 11.14 14.14 1.52
CA LEU A 5 10.78 13.48 0.27
C LEU A 5 11.52 12.15 0.26
N GLY A 6 10.79 11.04 0.24
CA GLY A 6 11.34 9.70 0.18
C GLY A 6 10.23 8.69 0.40
N GLY A 7 9.77 8.09 -0.70
CA GLY A 7 8.73 7.08 -0.68
C GLY A 7 9.24 5.83 0.03
N GLU A 8 8.50 5.42 1.04
CA GLU A 8 8.49 4.09 1.64
C GLU A 8 7.16 4.03 2.39
N ASP A 9 6.32 3.05 2.07
CA ASP A 9 5.10 2.70 2.80
C ASP A 9 5.48 2.30 4.24
N GLY A 10 5.77 3.28 5.07
CA GLY A 10 6.07 3.15 6.48
C GLY A 10 5.03 3.95 7.24
N ALA A 11 4.28 3.27 8.12
CA ALA A 11 3.37 3.90 9.06
C ALA A 11 4.05 5.12 9.72
N PRO A 12 3.33 6.23 9.93
CA PRO A 12 3.91 7.44 10.49
C PRO A 12 4.61 7.10 11.81
N ASP A 13 5.87 7.52 11.92
CA ASP A 13 6.63 7.47 13.16
C ASP A 13 5.99 8.46 14.13
N ILE A 14 5.03 7.97 14.92
CA ILE A 14 4.44 8.71 16.03
C ILE A 14 5.48 8.68 17.16
N GLY A 15 6.53 9.48 16.98
CA GLY A 15 7.63 9.63 17.92
C GLY A 15 7.16 10.35 19.19
N GLY A 16 6.95 9.58 20.25
CA GLY A 16 7.07 10.04 21.64
C GLY A 16 8.51 9.85 22.10
N GLY A 17 9.03 10.80 22.87
CA GLY A 17 10.43 10.90 23.29
C GLY A 17 10.98 9.73 24.11
N PRO A 18 12.26 9.82 24.52
CA PRO A 18 13.06 8.70 24.99
C PRO A 18 12.73 8.35 26.43
N ASP A 19 11.59 7.69 26.62
CA ASP A 19 11.29 6.99 27.85
C ASP A 19 11.39 5.50 27.56
N ASP A 20 12.25 4.85 28.35
CA ASP A 20 12.57 3.43 28.45
C ASP A 20 11.35 2.50 28.32
N GLN A 21 10.80 2.37 27.11
CA GLN A 21 9.65 1.52 26.82
C GLN A 21 10.12 0.40 25.90
N ARG A 22 10.76 -0.59 26.54
CA ARG A 22 11.22 -1.87 25.97
C ARG A 22 10.10 -2.76 25.40
N TYR A 23 8.89 -2.22 25.28
CA TYR A 23 7.70 -2.86 24.71
C TYR A 23 6.87 -1.79 23.98
N GLY A 24 6.74 -1.91 22.67
CA GLY A 24 5.93 -1.02 21.83
C GLY A 24 4.79 -1.77 21.16
N VAL A 25 3.58 -1.19 21.17
CA VAL A 25 2.41 -1.72 20.44
C VAL A 25 2.00 -0.71 19.38
N GLN A 26 1.98 -1.11 18.11
CA GLN A 26 1.59 -0.27 16.99
C GLN A 26 0.40 -0.87 16.26
N LEU A 27 -0.73 -0.16 16.27
CA LEU A 27 -1.90 -0.47 15.44
C LEU A 27 -1.78 0.28 14.11
N TYR A 28 -1.99 -0.41 12.99
CA TYR A 28 -1.99 0.20 11.66
C TYR A 28 -3.18 -0.30 10.84
N ALA A 29 -3.70 0.57 9.98
CA ALA A 29 -4.71 0.23 8.99
C ALA A 29 -4.27 0.77 7.62
N THR A 30 -4.29 -0.10 6.61
CA THR A 30 -3.91 0.21 5.24
C THR A 30 -5.12 -0.01 4.34
N VAL A 31 -5.41 0.96 3.47
CA VAL A 31 -6.52 0.87 2.52
C VAL A 31 -5.98 0.98 1.10
N GLY A 32 -6.23 -0.06 0.31
CA GLY A 32 -5.92 -0.11 -1.11
C GLY A 32 -7.18 0.00 -1.94
N ASN A 33 -7.14 0.80 -3.00
CA ASN A 33 -8.25 0.98 -3.94
C ASN A 33 -9.56 1.41 -3.25
N LEU A 34 -9.52 2.51 -2.49
CA LEU A 34 -10.65 3.01 -1.68
C LEU A 34 -11.92 3.24 -2.51
N LEU A 35 -11.75 3.73 -3.74
CA LEU A 35 -12.82 4.07 -4.68
C LEU A 35 -13.30 2.87 -5.51
N ASP A 36 -12.73 1.68 -5.28
CA ASP A 36 -12.98 0.46 -6.07
C ASP A 36 -12.84 0.72 -7.59
N HIS A 37 -11.82 1.51 -7.95
CA HIS A 37 -11.53 1.84 -9.33
C HIS A 37 -10.82 0.66 -10.00
N LEU A 38 -11.26 0.30 -11.20
CA LEU A 38 -10.58 -0.70 -12.00
C LEU A 38 -9.22 -0.15 -12.44
N ASN A 39 -8.13 -0.72 -11.92
CA ASN A 39 -6.77 -0.35 -12.28
C ASN A 39 -6.17 -1.47 -13.15
N PRO A 40 -6.12 -1.35 -14.49
CA PRO A 40 -5.51 -2.36 -15.34
C PRO A 40 -4.01 -2.46 -15.08
N THR A 41 -3.51 -3.68 -14.89
CA THR A 41 -2.08 -3.92 -14.65
C THR A 41 -1.36 -4.43 -15.89
N ARG A 42 -2.09 -5.07 -16.82
CA ARG A 42 -1.52 -5.62 -18.04
C ARG A 42 -2.46 -5.50 -19.23
N TYR A 43 -1.87 -5.18 -20.37
CA TYR A 43 -2.53 -5.14 -21.67
C TYR A 43 -2.05 -6.28 -22.56
N GLY A 44 -2.93 -6.79 -23.42
CA GLY A 44 -2.56 -7.79 -24.42
C GLY A 44 -1.56 -7.19 -25.41
N ASN A 45 -0.40 -7.84 -25.56
CA ASN A 45 0.74 -7.35 -26.34
C ASN A 45 1.05 -8.22 -27.58
N VAL A 46 0.21 -9.20 -27.89
CA VAL A 46 0.38 -10.07 -29.05
C VAL A 46 -0.23 -9.42 -30.29
N ILE A 47 0.61 -8.98 -31.22
CA ILE A 47 0.20 -8.39 -32.50
C ILE A 47 -0.57 -9.47 -33.29
N GLY A 48 -1.79 -9.14 -33.73
CA GLY A 48 -2.70 -10.08 -34.41
C GLY A 48 -3.74 -10.74 -33.49
N SER A 49 -3.66 -10.54 -32.16
CA SER A 49 -4.69 -10.99 -31.22
C SER A 49 -5.88 -10.02 -31.16
N PRO A 50 -7.14 -10.50 -31.04
CA PRO A 50 -8.30 -9.66 -30.73
C PRO A 50 -8.19 -8.91 -29.40
N LEU A 51 -7.31 -9.38 -28.50
CA LEU A 51 -7.04 -8.79 -27.20
C LEU A 51 -5.87 -7.80 -27.24
N PHE A 52 -5.27 -7.53 -28.41
CA PHE A 52 -4.19 -6.57 -28.54
C PHE A 52 -4.63 -5.17 -28.10
N GLY A 53 -3.83 -4.54 -27.23
CA GLY A 53 -4.13 -3.23 -26.65
C GLY A 53 -5.30 -3.21 -25.65
N ARG A 54 -5.91 -4.36 -25.34
CA ARG A 54 -6.99 -4.46 -24.34
C ARG A 54 -6.45 -4.86 -22.97
N PRO A 55 -7.02 -4.36 -21.88
CA PRO A 55 -6.66 -4.80 -20.54
C PRO A 55 -7.05 -6.27 -20.37
N VAL A 56 -6.08 -7.11 -20.00
CA VAL A 56 -6.26 -8.55 -19.78
C VAL A 56 -6.08 -8.96 -18.32
N GLU A 57 -5.58 -8.03 -17.50
CA GLU A 57 -5.37 -8.22 -16.07
C GLU A 57 -5.68 -6.93 -15.34
N ALA A 58 -6.27 -7.06 -14.15
CA ALA A 58 -6.59 -5.96 -13.27
C ALA A 58 -5.87 -6.13 -11.94
N GLY A 59 -5.53 -5.00 -11.32
CA GLY A 59 -4.98 -4.96 -9.99
C GLY A 59 -5.97 -5.40 -8.92
N PRO A 60 -5.52 -5.48 -7.65
CA PRO A 60 -6.36 -5.90 -6.55
C PRO A 60 -7.62 -5.04 -6.41
N PRO A 61 -8.77 -5.64 -6.03
CA PRO A 61 -9.99 -4.90 -5.73
C PRO A 61 -9.82 -4.08 -4.44
N ARG A 62 -10.86 -3.32 -4.03
CA ARG A 62 -10.87 -2.61 -2.75
C ARG A 62 -10.43 -3.54 -1.60
N ARG A 63 -9.33 -3.18 -0.93
CA ARG A 63 -8.71 -3.95 0.15
C ARG A 63 -8.55 -3.09 1.39
N LEU A 64 -9.06 -3.58 2.52
CA LEU A 64 -8.82 -3.02 3.84
C LEU A 64 -7.96 -4.01 4.62
N GLU A 65 -6.82 -3.56 5.13
CA GLU A 65 -5.93 -4.36 5.98
C GLU A 65 -5.79 -3.66 7.32
N VAL A 66 -5.96 -4.40 8.40
CA VAL A 66 -5.75 -3.92 9.77
C VAL A 66 -4.72 -4.83 10.40
N GLY A 67 -3.67 -4.24 10.97
CA GLY A 67 -2.58 -4.97 11.56
C GLY A 67 -2.16 -4.40 12.90
N LEU A 68 -1.55 -5.25 13.70
CA LEU A 68 -1.01 -4.90 15.00
C LEU A 68 0.42 -5.43 15.08
N ARG A 69 1.36 -4.54 15.38
CA ARG A 69 2.80 -4.83 15.46
C ARG A 69 3.27 -4.63 16.89
N PHE A 70 3.78 -5.70 17.49
CA PHE A 70 4.47 -5.67 18.76
C PHE A 70 5.98 -5.52 18.53
N ARG A 71 6.63 -4.65 19.31
CA ARG A 71 8.08 -4.48 19.38
C ARG A 71 8.51 -4.77 20.82
N PHE A 72 9.55 -5.57 21.00
CA PHE A 72 10.13 -5.95 22.29
C PHE A 72 11.66 -5.87 22.19
#